data_AF-A0A0D0DDV5-F1
#
_entry.id   AF-A0A0D0DDV5-F1
#
_cell.length_a   1.000
_cell.length_b   1.000
_cell.length_c   1.000
_cell.angle_alpha   90.00
_cell.angle_beta   90.00
_cell.angle_gamma   90.00
#
_symmetry.space_group_name_H-M   'P 1'
#
loop_
_entity.id
_entity.type
_entity.pdbx_description
1 polymer ?
#
loop_
_entity_poly.entity_id
_entity_poly.type
_entity_poly.pdbx_seq_one_letter_code
_entity_poly.pdbx_strand_id
1 'polypeptide(L)'
;KSGFHSTGTFYAVICNNPCSIHYLLEETILVMVILGLDEPLLKQMNHLLKPFVESMLRLENGGNKFTVNGHDECEISHSHLDTNVSDLPSSCKAAGLQGHTLKFFMCPLCRAPYFSLVHPSCFDWACKWSIYVTFEPVKW
;
A
#
# COMPACT_ATOMS: atom_id res chain seq x y z
N LYS A 1 29.88 7.71 -10.71
CA LYS A 1 28.69 8.39 -10.13
C LYS A 1 27.47 7.60 -10.58
N SER A 2 26.92 6.77 -9.70
CA SER A 2 25.74 5.96 -9.95
C SER A 2 24.55 6.87 -10.20
N GLY A 3 23.78 6.61 -11.27
CA GLY A 3 22.62 7.42 -11.65
C GLY A 3 21.56 7.39 -10.56
N PHE A 4 21.10 8.56 -10.14
CA PHE A 4 19.94 8.71 -9.26
C PHE A 4 18.70 8.38 -10.09
N HIS A 5 18.26 7.12 -10.05
CA HIS A 5 17.00 6.72 -10.66
C HIS A 5 16.04 6.31 -9.55
N SER A 6 14.92 7.02 -9.45
CA SER A 6 13.84 6.66 -8.53
C SER A 6 13.03 5.51 -9.13
N THR A 7 13.26 4.29 -8.65
CA THR A 7 12.42 3.13 -9.00
C THR A 7 11.42 2.88 -7.88
N GLY A 8 10.13 2.94 -8.20
CA GLY A 8 9.05 2.61 -7.27
C GLY A 8 8.37 1.31 -7.69
N THR A 9 7.73 0.61 -6.76
CA THR A 9 6.99 -0.61 -7.07
C THR A 9 5.77 -0.73 -6.18
N PHE A 10 4.65 -1.18 -6.76
CA PHE A 10 3.45 -1.53 -6.00
C PHE A 10 3.28 -3.04 -5.99
N TYR A 11 3.13 -3.58 -4.78
CA TYR A 11 2.83 -4.98 -4.54
C TYR A 11 1.46 -5.09 -3.88
N ALA A 12 0.77 -6.19 -4.15
CA ALA A 12 -0.45 -6.57 -3.48
C ALA A 12 -0.27 -7.97 -2.88
N VAL A 13 -0.89 -8.20 -1.73
CA VAL A 13 -0.88 -9.48 -1.02
C VAL A 13 -2.33 -9.90 -0.77
N ILE A 14 -2.61 -11.20 -0.87
CA ILE A 14 -3.94 -11.73 -0.63
C ILE A 14 -4.06 -12.06 0.86
N CYS A 15 -4.76 -11.20 1.59
CA CYS A 15 -4.93 -11.35 3.04
C CYS A 15 -5.86 -12.49 3.47
N ASN A 16 -6.54 -13.17 2.54
CA ASN A 16 -7.35 -14.36 2.83
C ASN A 16 -6.50 -15.59 3.20
N ASN A 17 -5.22 -15.58 2.83
CA ASN A 17 -4.30 -16.66 3.17
C ASN A 17 -3.82 -16.53 4.64
N PRO A 18 -3.19 -17.56 5.23
CA PRO A 18 -2.65 -17.45 6.58
C PRO A 18 -1.62 -16.32 6.73
N CYS A 19 -1.66 -15.57 7.83
CA CYS A 19 -0.77 -14.41 8.05
C CYS A 19 0.72 -14.75 7.97
N SER A 20 1.11 -15.98 8.28
CA SER A 20 2.50 -16.43 8.23
C SER A 20 3.09 -16.43 6.82
N ILE A 21 2.25 -16.35 5.77
CA ILE A 21 2.70 -16.44 4.37
C ILE A 21 2.46 -15.16 3.56
N HIS A 22 1.77 -14.15 4.09
CA HIS A 22 1.38 -12.94 3.34
C HIS A 22 2.53 -12.23 2.61
N TYR A 23 3.73 -12.22 3.21
CA TYR A 23 4.90 -11.50 2.70
C TYR A 23 5.96 -12.43 2.10
N LEU A 24 5.62 -13.68 1.82
CA LEU A 24 6.45 -14.53 1.00
C LEU A 24 6.44 -14.03 -0.44
N LEU A 25 7.55 -14.20 -1.14
CA LEU A 25 7.70 -13.73 -2.52
C LEU A 25 6.66 -14.39 -3.43
N GLU A 26 6.33 -15.65 -3.17
CA GLU A 26 5.36 -16.46 -3.90
C GLU A 26 3.92 -15.98 -3.72
N GLU A 27 3.61 -15.34 -2.58
CA GLU A 27 2.28 -14.83 -2.23
C GLU A 27 2.13 -13.33 -2.52
N THR A 28 3.19 -12.70 -3.01
CA THR A 28 3.25 -11.27 -3.31
C THR A 28 3.07 -11.02 -4.80
N ILE A 29 2.01 -10.31 -5.16
CA ILE A 29 1.67 -9.98 -6.55
C ILE A 29 2.28 -8.62 -6.90
N LEU A 30 3.15 -8.60 -7.91
CA LEU A 30 3.64 -7.34 -8.50
C LEU A 30 2.52 -6.67 -9.30
N VAL A 31 2.03 -5.52 -8.82
CA VAL A 31 0.95 -4.76 -9.48
C VAL A 31 1.51 -3.81 -10.53
N MET A 32 2.53 -3.03 -10.18
CA MET A 32 3.16 -2.10 -11.12
C MET A 32 4.59 -1.76 -10.74
N VAL A 33 5.40 -1.47 -11.76
CA VAL A 33 6.73 -0.89 -11.60
C VAL A 33 6.70 0.54 -12.11
N ILE A 34 7.13 1.49 -11.28
CA ILE A 34 7.30 2.89 -11.64
C ILE A 34 8.75 3.10 -12.02
N LEU A 35 8.99 3.25 -13.31
CA LEU A 35 10.30 3.55 -13.87
C LEU A 35 10.41 5.05 -14.10
N GLY A 36 11.40 5.70 -13.48
CA GLY A 36 11.64 7.12 -13.63
C GLY A 36 13.07 7.51 -13.26
N LEU A 37 13.60 8.53 -13.95
CA LEU A 37 14.78 9.26 -13.46
C LEU A 37 14.42 9.93 -12.13
N ASP A 38 13.27 10.61 -12.10
CA ASP A 38 12.76 11.32 -10.94
C ASP A 38 11.50 10.66 -10.37
N GLU A 39 11.23 10.95 -9.10
CA GLU A 39 10.02 10.51 -8.42
C GLU A 39 8.77 11.17 -9.04
N PRO A 40 7.70 10.42 -9.38
CA PRO A 40 6.54 10.99 -10.05
C PRO A 40 5.84 12.05 -9.20
N LEU A 41 5.35 13.12 -9.82
CA LEU A 41 4.51 14.13 -9.16
C LEU A 41 3.18 13.51 -8.70
N LEU A 42 2.51 14.10 -7.71
CA LEU A 42 1.23 13.61 -7.19
C LEU A 42 0.19 13.35 -8.30
N LYS A 43 0.07 14.27 -9.26
CA LYS A 43 -0.85 14.11 -10.41
C LYS A 43 -0.48 12.90 -11.28
N GLN A 44 0.80 12.64 -11.48
CA GLN A 44 1.27 11.48 -12.25
C GLN A 44 1.01 10.19 -11.47
N MET A 45 1.27 10.18 -10.16
CA MET A 45 0.97 9.06 -9.28
C MET A 45 -0.53 8.70 -9.31
N ASN A 46 -1.40 9.70 -9.22
CA ASN A 46 -2.85 9.48 -9.28
C ASN A 46 -3.27 8.87 -10.62
N HIS A 47 -2.70 9.33 -11.74
CA HIS A 47 -2.99 8.72 -13.05
C HIS A 47 -2.50 7.27 -13.15
N LEU A 48 -1.33 6.98 -12.58
CA LEU A 48 -0.74 5.64 -12.55
C LEU A 48 -1.58 4.67 -11.71
N LEU A 49 -2.06 5.11 -10.55
CA LEU A 49 -2.86 4.28 -9.63
C LEU A 49 -4.34 4.19 -10.00
N LYS A 50 -4.87 5.17 -10.75
CA LYS A 50 -6.28 5.22 -11.16
C LYS A 50 -6.83 3.89 -11.70
N PRO A 51 -6.22 3.22 -12.70
CA PRO A 51 -6.77 1.98 -13.25
C PRO A 51 -6.81 0.85 -12.21
N PHE A 52 -5.83 0.79 -11.31
CA PHE A 52 -5.81 -0.19 -10.23
C PHE A 52 -6.93 0.08 -9.22
N VAL A 53 -7.07 1.32 -8.76
CA VAL A 53 -8.11 1.72 -7.81
C VAL A 53 -9.51 1.50 -8.39
N GLU A 54 -9.75 1.89 -9.65
CA GLU A 54 -11.04 1.66 -10.32
C GLU A 54 -11.36 0.16 -10.45
N SER A 55 -10.36 -0.68 -10.69
CA SER A 55 -10.54 -2.14 -10.75
C SER A 55 -10.88 -2.73 -9.39
N MET A 56 -10.24 -2.27 -8.31
CA MET A 56 -10.53 -2.70 -6.94
C MET A 56 -11.93 -2.25 -6.50
N LEU A 57 -12.31 -1.00 -6.79
CA LEU A 57 -13.66 -0.50 -6.49
C LEU A 57 -14.76 -1.29 -7.22
N ARG A 58 -14.49 -1.79 -8.43
CA ARG A 58 -15.42 -2.68 -9.15
C ARG A 58 -15.57 -4.03 -8.45
N LEU A 59 -14.48 -4.59 -7.92
CA LEU A 59 -14.52 -5.84 -7.16
C LEU A 59 -15.26 -5.67 -5.83
N GLU A 60 -15.14 -4.51 -5.21
CA GLU A 60 -15.81 -4.20 -3.95
C GLU A 60 -17.32 -3.95 -4.11
N ASN A 61 -17.72 -3.13 -5.08
CA ASN A 61 -19.12 -2.66 -5.21
C ASN A 61 -20.10 -3.68 -5.82
N GLY A 62 -19.63 -4.83 -6.28
CA GLY A 62 -20.50 -5.84 -6.89
C GLY A 62 -19.83 -7.17 -7.23
N GLY A 63 -18.52 -7.30 -7.00
CA GLY A 63 -17.74 -8.45 -7.43
C GLY A 63 -17.59 -8.51 -8.95
N ASN A 64 -16.66 -9.31 -9.43
CA ASN A 64 -16.56 -9.68 -10.84
C ASN A 64 -16.62 -11.19 -10.99
N LYS A 65 -17.12 -11.66 -12.14
CA LYS A 65 -17.14 -13.09 -12.47
C LYS A 65 -15.76 -13.53 -12.94
N PHE A 66 -15.24 -14.57 -12.31
CA PHE A 66 -13.96 -15.19 -12.66
C PHE A 66 -14.17 -16.68 -12.93
N THR A 67 -13.41 -17.21 -13.87
CA THR A 67 -13.26 -18.66 -14.04
C THR A 67 -12.30 -19.14 -12.95
N VAL A 68 -12.81 -19.93 -12.01
CA VAL A 68 -12.02 -20.49 -10.93
C VAL A 68 -11.55 -21.88 -11.34
N ASN A 69 -10.26 -22.16 -11.13
CA ASN A 69 -9.71 -23.46 -11.48
C ASN A 69 -10.40 -24.57 -10.67
N GLY A 70 -10.95 -25.57 -11.37
CA GLY A 70 -11.70 -26.67 -10.76
C GLY A 70 -13.21 -26.44 -10.60
N HIS A 71 -13.74 -25.30 -11.07
CA HIS A 71 -15.17 -25.02 -11.12
C HIS A 71 -15.66 -25.03 -12.58
N ASP A 72 -16.80 -25.66 -12.83
CA ASP A 72 -17.42 -25.72 -14.17
C ASP A 72 -18.09 -24.38 -14.56
N GLU A 73 -18.52 -23.61 -13.57
CA GLU A 73 -19.17 -22.31 -13.75
C GLU A 73 -18.29 -21.15 -13.26
N CYS A 74 -18.54 -19.95 -13.79
CA CYS A 74 -17.85 -18.75 -13.32
C CYS A 74 -18.39 -18.32 -11.96
N GLU A 75 -17.49 -18.00 -11.04
CA GLU A 75 -17.80 -17.57 -9.68
C GLU A 75 -17.69 -16.06 -9.54
N ILE A 76 -18.54 -15.45 -8.72
CA ILE A 76 -18.41 -14.03 -8.38
C ILE A 76 -17.38 -13.90 -7.25
N SER A 77 -16.27 -13.22 -7.53
CA SER A 77 -15.27 -12.89 -6.52
C SER A 77 -15.42 -11.43 -6.08
N HIS A 78 -15.50 -11.25 -4.77
CA HIS A 78 -15.46 -9.94 -4.11
C HIS A 78 -14.05 -9.71 -3.56
N SER A 79 -13.61 -8.46 -3.56
CA SER A 79 -12.33 -8.09 -2.95
C SER A 79 -12.47 -6.75 -2.26
N HIS A 80 -11.76 -6.60 -1.15
CA HIS A 80 -11.66 -5.37 -0.40
C HIS A 80 -10.18 -4.99 -0.28
N LEU A 81 -9.85 -3.73 -0.57
CA LEU A 81 -8.49 -3.22 -0.48
C LEU A 81 -8.30 -2.59 0.91
N ASP A 82 -7.74 -3.36 1.82
CA ASP A 82 -7.78 -3.05 3.26
C ASP A 82 -6.71 -2.05 3.71
N THR A 83 -5.45 -2.17 3.27
CA THR A 83 -4.37 -1.33 3.82
C THR A 83 -3.23 -1.05 2.84
N ASN A 84 -2.72 0.19 2.90
CA ASN A 84 -1.51 0.60 2.20
C ASN A 84 -0.26 0.20 2.99
N VAL A 85 0.45 -0.75 2.38
CA VAL A 85 1.72 -1.41 2.69
C VAL A 85 3.00 -0.58 2.85
N SER A 86 3.00 0.75 3.03
CA SER A 86 4.16 1.59 2.63
C SER A 86 4.97 2.32 3.74
N ASP A 87 6.20 2.75 3.40
CA ASP A 87 7.01 3.63 4.25
C ASP A 87 6.33 5.00 4.42
N LEU A 88 6.78 5.81 5.38
CA LEU A 88 6.09 7.07 5.68
C LEU A 88 6.02 8.03 4.47
N PRO A 89 7.11 8.27 3.70
CA PRO A 89 7.02 9.07 2.48
C PRO A 89 5.99 8.54 1.47
N SER A 90 6.01 7.23 1.18
CA SER A 90 5.16 6.63 0.16
C SER A 90 3.71 6.54 0.62
N SER A 91 3.47 6.28 1.90
CA SER A 91 2.12 6.25 2.48
C SER A 91 1.47 7.62 2.46
N CYS A 92 2.21 8.67 2.86
CA CYS A 92 1.74 10.04 2.72
C CYS A 92 1.40 10.36 1.26
N LYS A 93 2.26 9.96 0.31
CA LYS A 93 2.05 10.25 -1.11
C LYS A 93 0.85 9.53 -1.70
N ALA A 94 0.69 8.24 -1.42
CA ALA A 94 -0.44 7.44 -1.88
C ALA A 94 -1.76 7.89 -1.23
N ALA A 95 -1.74 8.33 0.03
CA ALA A 95 -2.89 8.88 0.72
C ALA A 95 -3.22 10.34 0.33
N GLY A 96 -2.43 10.97 -0.53
CA GLY A 96 -2.59 12.38 -0.88
C GLY A 96 -2.34 13.34 0.28
N LEU A 97 -1.60 12.91 1.30
CA LEU A 97 -1.22 13.69 2.46
C LEU A 97 0.01 14.56 2.15
N GLN A 98 0.25 15.51 3.04
CA GLN A 98 1.45 16.35 2.93
C GLN A 98 2.73 15.53 3.20
N GLY A 99 3.85 16.02 2.69
CA GLY A 99 5.13 15.30 2.75
C GLY A 99 5.60 14.97 4.18
N HIS A 100 6.33 13.87 4.31
CA HIS A 100 6.85 13.32 5.57
C HIS A 100 7.79 14.26 6.34
N THR A 101 8.24 15.37 5.77
CA THR A 101 9.09 16.37 6.47
C THR A 101 8.28 17.35 7.32
N LEU A 102 6.95 17.31 7.25
CA LEU A 102 6.10 18.18 8.07
C LEU A 102 5.94 17.66 9.49
N LYS A 103 5.91 18.60 10.43
CA LYS A 103 5.76 18.31 11.87
C LYS A 103 4.33 18.01 12.28
N PHE A 104 3.37 18.35 11.43
CA PHE A 104 1.94 18.19 11.63
C PHE A 104 1.41 17.28 10.50
N PHE A 105 0.40 16.46 10.79
CA PHE A 105 -0.24 15.54 9.80
C PHE A 105 0.60 14.32 9.40
N MET A 106 1.38 13.77 10.33
CA MET A 106 2.16 12.56 10.06
C MET A 106 1.35 11.26 10.11
N CYS A 107 0.24 11.24 10.85
CA CYS A 107 -0.63 10.07 10.88
C CYS A 107 -1.74 10.22 9.81
N PRO A 108 -1.95 9.20 8.95
CA PRO A 108 -3.03 9.23 7.97
C PRO A 108 -4.43 9.13 8.61
N LEU A 109 -4.52 8.65 9.85
CA LEU A 109 -5.78 8.42 10.55
C LEU A 109 -6.13 9.55 11.55
N CYS A 110 -5.14 10.27 12.06
CA CYS A 110 -5.35 11.29 13.08
C CYS A 110 -4.41 12.50 12.92
N ARG A 111 -4.74 13.63 13.55
CA ARG A 111 -3.94 14.87 13.46
C ARG A 111 -2.73 14.89 14.42
N ALA A 112 -2.19 13.72 14.74
CA ALA A 112 -1.04 13.61 15.63
C ALA A 112 0.18 14.31 15.01
N PRO A 113 0.86 15.21 15.74
CA PRO A 113 2.14 15.76 15.32
C PRO A 113 3.26 14.71 15.43
N TYR A 114 4.35 14.92 14.70
CA TYR A 114 5.49 13.99 14.70
C TYR A 114 5.99 13.64 16.10
N PHE A 115 6.16 14.65 16.96
CA PHE A 115 6.71 14.45 18.31
C PHE A 115 5.81 13.59 19.20
N SER A 116 4.50 13.49 18.92
CA SER A 116 3.63 12.61 19.70
C SER A 116 3.70 11.16 19.24
N LEU A 117 4.13 10.88 18.00
CA LEU A 117 4.26 9.52 17.45
C LEU A 117 5.55 8.82 17.93
N VAL A 118 6.56 9.58 18.31
CA VAL A 118 7.83 9.08 18.85
C VAL A 118 7.84 9.00 20.39
N HIS A 119 6.70 9.26 21.04
CA HIS A 119 6.61 9.17 22.48
C HIS A 119 6.77 7.71 22.92
N PRO A 120 7.58 7.38 23.95
CA PRO A 120 7.80 6.00 24.39
C PRO A 120 6.52 5.21 24.68
N SER A 121 5.47 5.89 25.15
CA SER A 121 4.16 5.25 25.40
C SER A 121 3.45 4.78 24.12
N CYS A 122 3.84 5.25 22.95
CA CYS A 122 3.29 4.77 21.66
C CYS A 122 3.86 3.41 21.25
N PHE A 123 4.91 2.93 21.92
CA PHE A 123 5.47 1.59 21.73
C PHE A 123 5.06 0.61 22.84
N ASP A 124 4.20 1.04 23.76
CA ASP A 124 3.62 0.18 24.77
C ASP A 124 2.49 -0.65 24.15
N TRP A 125 2.73 -1.95 23.99
CA TRP A 125 1.78 -2.92 23.42
C TRP A 125 0.47 -3.02 24.22
N ALA A 126 0.45 -2.55 25.47
CA ALA A 126 -0.77 -2.45 26.28
C ALA A 126 -1.71 -1.31 25.81
N CYS A 127 -1.21 -0.37 25.00
CA CYS A 127 -1.98 0.73 24.42
C CYS A 127 -2.55 0.30 23.06
N LYS A 128 -3.85 -0.04 23.04
CA LYS A 128 -4.61 -0.50 21.84
C LYS A 128 -4.60 0.53 20.69
N TRP A 129 -3.59 0.53 19.82
CA TRP A 129 -3.66 1.04 18.45
C TRP A 129 -2.64 0.27 17.59
N SER A 130 -3.07 -0.85 17.00
CA SER A 130 -2.26 -1.62 16.07
C SER A 130 -2.24 -0.95 14.69
N ILE A 131 -1.07 -0.58 14.19
CA ILE A 131 -0.83 -0.35 12.76
C ILE A 131 0.51 -1.03 12.44
N TYR A 132 0.46 -2.10 11.65
CA TYR A 132 1.64 -2.79 11.13
C TYR A 132 1.61 -2.72 9.60
N VAL A 133 2.65 -2.12 9.01
CA VAL A 133 2.78 -1.86 7.58
C VAL A 133 4.28 -1.82 7.23
N THR A 134 4.77 -2.77 6.42
CA THR A 134 6.16 -2.90 5.90
C THR A 134 6.29 -2.67 4.38
N PHE A 135 7.04 -1.64 3.98
CA PHE A 135 7.57 -1.46 2.61
C PHE A 135 9.08 -1.66 2.65
N GLU A 136 9.62 -2.45 1.73
CA GLU A 136 11.06 -2.52 1.53
C GLU A 136 11.44 -1.74 0.25
N PRO A 137 12.32 -0.74 0.34
CA PRO A 137 12.99 -0.24 -0.84
C PRO A 137 13.98 -1.29 -1.34
N VAL A 138 13.67 -1.92 -2.49
CA VAL A 138 14.65 -2.76 -3.19
C VAL A 138 15.73 -1.84 -3.78
N LYS A 139 16.88 -1.76 -3.12
CA LYS A 139 18.09 -1.17 -3.68
C LYS A 139 18.76 -2.21 -4.56
N TRP A 140 18.87 -1.92 -5.86
CA TRP A 140 19.83 -2.57 -6.75
C TRP A 140 21.16 -1.81 -6.70
#